data_AF-A0A4Q3W553-F1
#
_entry.id   AF-A0A4Q3W553-F1
#
_cell.length_a   1.000
_cell.length_b   1.000
_cell.length_c   1.000
_cell.angle_alpha   90.00
_cell.angle_beta   90.00
_cell.angle_gamma   90.00
#
_symmetry.space_group_name_H-M   'P 1'
#
loop_
_entity.id
_entity.type
_entity.pdbx_description
1 polymer ?
#
loop_
_entity_poly.entity_id
_entity_poly.type
_entity_poly.pdbx_seq_one_letter_code
_entity_poly.pdbx_strand_id
1 'polypeptide(L)'
;MKNMKGRSAGYIALTLTSILWGTTWVASKIGIREMPVLQMTAIRQLLAGLIMVGYFMLRKGSSIPNRKQFRQIFFLSLFMFVFANGLSTWSLMYIPAGLSALLGALYPLSVVLIEFLFFRKKGPDMLMSTGFILGILGVAIVFYENISVELTGAFLSGISLSLGAMLSWSMGTIFITNIKMELNPYYST
;
A
#
# COMPACT_ATOMS: atom_id res chain seq x y z
N MET A 1 35.85 4.28 -6.78
CA MET A 1 34.99 5.25 -6.04
C MET A 1 33.68 5.65 -6.75
N LYS A 2 33.17 4.89 -7.74
CA LYS A 2 31.97 5.29 -8.53
C LYS A 2 30.63 4.76 -7.97
N ASN A 3 30.65 3.85 -6.99
CA ASN A 3 29.46 3.18 -6.43
C ASN A 3 28.92 3.79 -5.12
N MET A 4 29.55 4.83 -4.54
CA MET A 4 29.07 5.42 -3.27
C MET A 4 27.95 6.46 -3.46
N LYS A 5 27.91 7.16 -4.61
CA LYS A 5 26.85 8.14 -4.91
C LYS A 5 25.46 7.51 -5.07
N GLY A 6 25.39 6.29 -5.61
CA GLY A 6 24.12 5.55 -5.75
C GLY A 6 23.59 5.03 -4.40
N ARG A 7 24.48 4.57 -3.51
CA ARG A 7 24.10 4.07 -2.18
C ARG A 7 23.61 5.20 -1.27
N SER A 8 24.28 6.36 -1.24
CA SER A 8 23.83 7.49 -0.42
C SER A 8 22.50 8.06 -0.93
N ALA A 9 22.32 8.17 -2.26
CA ALA A 9 21.05 8.56 -2.86
C ALA A 9 19.92 7.57 -2.49
N GLY A 10 20.23 6.27 -2.46
CA GLY A 10 19.31 5.23 -2.00
C GLY A 10 18.88 5.41 -0.55
N TYR A 11 19.81 5.66 0.38
CA TYR A 11 19.48 5.91 1.79
C TYR A 11 18.71 7.21 1.99
N ILE A 12 19.00 8.26 1.23
CA ILE A 12 18.26 9.52 1.27
C ILE A 12 16.83 9.31 0.77
N ALA A 13 16.65 8.60 -0.34
CA ALA A 13 15.33 8.25 -0.87
C ALA A 13 14.52 7.40 0.12
N LEU A 14 15.16 6.42 0.77
CA LEU A 14 14.56 5.62 1.84
C LEU A 14 14.12 6.48 3.03
N THR A 15 14.99 7.38 3.50
CA THR A 15 14.70 8.27 4.62
C THR A 15 13.52 9.19 4.31
N LEU A 16 13.55 9.84 3.14
CA LEU A 16 12.46 10.70 2.68
C LEU A 16 11.16 9.92 2.54
N THR A 17 11.20 8.73 1.94
CA THR A 17 10.01 7.89 1.77
C THR A 17 9.43 7.48 3.12
N SER A 18 10.26 7.07 4.07
CA SER A 18 9.81 6.70 5.43
C SER A 18 9.13 7.87 6.15
N ILE A 19 9.69 9.08 6.05
CA ILE A 19 9.11 10.29 6.66
C ILE A 19 7.79 10.66 5.96
N LEU A 20 7.77 10.68 4.63
CA LEU A 20 6.57 11.02 3.85
C LEU A 20 5.45 10.01 4.04
N TRP A 21 5.76 8.71 4.07
CA TRP A 21 4.77 7.67 4.33
C TRP A 21 4.26 7.71 5.76
N GLY A 22 5.14 7.84 6.75
CA GLY A 22 4.76 7.94 8.16
C GLY A 22 3.84 9.13 8.42
N THR A 23 4.20 10.30 7.90
CA THR A 23 3.39 11.53 8.02
C THR A 23 2.06 11.42 7.28
N THR A 24 1.97 10.66 6.19
CA THR A 24 0.71 10.47 5.45
C THR A 24 -0.37 9.82 6.32
N TRP A 25 -0.03 8.83 7.15
CA TRP A 25 -1.01 8.20 8.05
C TRP A 25 -1.55 9.18 9.08
N VAL A 26 -0.66 10.00 9.67
CA VAL A 26 -1.00 11.01 10.67
C VAL A 26 -1.83 12.12 10.03
N ALA A 27 -1.38 12.66 8.90
CA ALA A 27 -2.09 13.69 8.15
C ALA A 27 -3.47 13.22 7.68
N SER A 28 -3.59 11.97 7.24
CA SER A 28 -4.88 11.38 6.86
C SER A 28 -5.81 11.27 8.07
N LYS A 29 -5.31 10.83 9.23
CA LYS A 29 -6.09 10.76 10.48
C LYS A 29 -6.58 12.14 10.95
N ILE A 30 -5.81 13.20 10.68
CA ILE A 30 -6.25 14.59 10.95
C ILE A 30 -7.29 15.02 9.90
N GLY A 31 -7.02 14.79 8.62
CA GLY A 31 -7.90 15.22 7.52
C GLY A 31 -9.29 14.60 7.53
N ILE A 32 -9.42 13.34 7.98
CA ILE A 32 -10.74 12.70 8.11
C ILE A 32 -11.63 13.31 9.19
N ARG A 33 -11.11 14.20 10.05
CA ARG A 33 -11.91 14.96 11.02
C ARG A 33 -12.67 16.10 10.37
N GLU A 34 -12.12 16.66 9.29
CA GLU A 34 -12.65 17.83 8.60
C GLU A 34 -13.46 17.46 7.35
N MET A 35 -13.19 16.28 6.76
CA MET A 35 -13.84 15.85 5.51
C MET A 35 -14.17 14.35 5.51
N PRO A 36 -15.24 13.93 4.80
CA PRO A 36 -15.54 12.51 4.60
C PRO A 36 -14.36 11.75 3.95
N VAL A 37 -14.04 10.58 4.52
CA VAL A 37 -12.84 9.79 4.16
C VAL A 37 -12.71 9.51 2.68
N LEU A 38 -13.81 9.05 2.06
CA LEU A 38 -13.81 8.67 0.64
C LEU A 38 -13.63 9.90 -0.25
N GLN A 39 -14.14 11.06 0.15
CA GLN A 39 -13.96 12.31 -0.59
C GLN A 39 -12.50 12.78 -0.52
N MET A 40 -11.89 12.80 0.67
CA MET A 40 -10.49 13.15 0.84
C MET A 40 -9.58 12.24 -0.02
N THR A 41 -9.83 10.93 0.06
CA THR A 41 -9.04 9.93 -0.66
C THR A 41 -9.24 10.06 -2.18
N ALA A 42 -10.47 10.28 -2.64
CA ALA A 42 -10.78 10.49 -4.05
C ALA A 42 -10.11 11.76 -4.60
N ILE A 43 -10.22 12.89 -3.91
CA ILE A 43 -9.59 14.15 -4.34
C ILE A 43 -8.08 13.99 -4.45
N ARG A 44 -7.44 13.38 -3.43
CA ARG A 44 -5.99 13.15 -3.42
C ARG A 44 -5.54 12.32 -4.61
N GLN A 45 -6.26 11.24 -4.91
CA GLN A 45 -5.91 10.32 -6.00
C GLN A 45 -6.23 10.90 -7.39
N LEU A 46 -7.34 11.63 -7.52
CA LEU A 46 -7.72 12.31 -8.75
C LEU A 46 -6.72 13.42 -9.10
N LEU A 47 -6.33 14.25 -8.14
CA LEU A 47 -5.33 15.30 -8.35
C LEU A 47 -3.99 14.69 -8.76
N ALA A 48 -3.52 13.67 -8.05
CA ALA A 48 -2.28 12.98 -8.40
C ALA A 48 -2.34 12.36 -9.81
N GLY A 49 -3.46 11.72 -10.16
CA GLY A 49 -3.70 11.16 -11.48
C GLY A 49 -3.71 12.21 -12.59
N LEU A 50 -4.42 13.33 -12.39
CA LEU A 50 -4.50 14.43 -13.35
C LEU A 50 -3.14 15.10 -13.57
N ILE A 51 -2.38 15.33 -12.49
CA ILE A 51 -1.03 15.91 -12.59
C ILE A 51 -0.12 14.96 -13.37
N MET A 52 -0.15 13.66 -13.08
CA MET A 52 0.64 12.67 -13.80
C MET A 52 0.26 12.62 -15.29
N VAL A 53 -1.04 12.50 -15.59
CA VAL A 53 -1.54 12.47 -16.98
C VAL A 53 -1.15 13.76 -17.71
N GLY A 54 -1.38 14.92 -17.11
CA GLY A 54 -1.02 16.21 -17.68
C GLY A 54 0.47 16.33 -17.94
N TYR A 55 1.31 15.93 -16.99
CA TYR A 55 2.77 15.92 -17.16
C TYR A 55 3.20 15.00 -18.32
N PHE A 56 2.66 13.79 -18.43
CA PHE A 56 3.02 12.88 -19.52
C PHE A 56 2.52 13.34 -20.89
N MET A 57 1.32 13.91 -20.96
CA MET A 57 0.77 14.48 -22.19
C MET A 57 1.59 15.67 -22.68
N LEU A 58 2.05 16.55 -21.78
CA LEU A 58 2.80 17.75 -22.12
C LEU A 58 4.27 17.45 -22.46
N ARG A 59 4.91 16.47 -21.81
CA ARG A 59 6.37 16.26 -21.94
C ARG A 59 6.79 15.17 -22.91
N LYS A 60 5.97 14.15 -23.17
CA LYS A 60 6.40 12.95 -23.90
C LYS A 60 5.56 12.54 -25.11
N GLY A 61 4.44 13.22 -25.41
CA GLY A 61 3.57 12.83 -26.53
C GLY A 61 3.26 11.32 -26.55
N SER A 62 3.13 10.72 -25.35
CA SER A 62 3.10 9.27 -25.20
C SER A 62 1.85 8.69 -25.87
N SER A 63 2.01 7.56 -26.58
CA SER A 63 0.87 6.90 -27.22
C SER A 63 -0.16 6.51 -26.16
N ILE A 64 -1.42 6.83 -26.43
CA ILE A 64 -2.55 6.44 -25.58
C ILE A 64 -2.47 4.92 -25.34
N PRO A 65 -2.64 4.44 -24.09
CA PRO A 65 -2.54 3.01 -23.79
C PRO A 65 -3.49 2.19 -24.67
N ASN A 66 -3.02 1.06 -25.19
CA ASN A 66 -3.86 0.14 -25.94
C ASN A 66 -5.00 -0.39 -25.03
N ARG A 67 -6.15 -0.80 -25.58
CA ARG A 67 -7.32 -1.30 -24.80
C ARG A 67 -6.94 -2.38 -23.77
N LYS A 68 -5.97 -3.23 -24.08
CA LYS A 68 -5.43 -4.25 -23.15
C LYS A 68 -4.67 -3.62 -21.97
N GLN A 69 -3.83 -2.62 -22.22
CA GLN A 69 -3.09 -1.86 -21.19
C GLN A 69 -4.05 -1.03 -20.34
N PHE A 70 -5.05 -0.40 -20.95
CA PHE A 70 -6.07 0.36 -20.23
C PHE A 70 -6.84 -0.53 -19.24
N ARG A 71 -7.24 -1.74 -19.67
CA ARG A 71 -7.90 -2.71 -18.78
C ARG A 71 -6.99 -3.12 -17.62
N GLN A 72 -5.70 -3.35 -17.88
CA GLN A 72 -4.73 -3.71 -16.82
C GLN A 72 -4.53 -2.57 -15.81
N ILE A 73 -4.37 -1.34 -16.30
CA ILE A 73 -4.27 -0.14 -15.47
C ILE A 73 -5.54 0.02 -14.64
N PHE A 74 -6.72 -0.16 -15.24
CA PHE A 74 -7.99 -0.06 -14.54
C PHE A 74 -8.08 -1.04 -13.37
N PHE A 75 -7.77 -2.32 -13.58
CA PHE A 75 -7.75 -3.31 -12.49
C PHE A 75 -6.73 -2.96 -11.42
N LEU A 76 -5.53 -2.54 -11.82
CA LEU A 76 -4.50 -2.12 -10.88
C LEU A 76 -4.95 -0.93 -10.02
N SER A 77 -5.51 0.10 -10.66
CA SER A 77 -6.06 1.28 -10.00
C SER A 77 -7.18 0.90 -9.03
N LEU A 78 -8.07 -0.01 -9.41
CA LEU A 78 -9.16 -0.45 -8.57
C LEU A 78 -8.65 -1.17 -7.31
N PHE A 79 -7.74 -2.14 -7.45
CA PHE A 79 -7.25 -2.91 -6.29
C PHE A 79 -6.30 -2.12 -5.39
N MET A 80 -5.35 -1.36 -5.95
CA MET A 80 -4.32 -0.68 -5.15
C MET A 80 -4.75 0.73 -4.67
N PHE A 81 -5.53 1.46 -5.44
CA PHE A 81 -5.90 2.83 -5.09
C PHE A 81 -7.31 2.93 -4.52
N VAL A 82 -8.30 2.26 -5.14
CA VAL A 82 -9.67 2.32 -4.61
C VAL A 82 -9.81 1.44 -3.38
N PHE A 83 -9.55 0.14 -3.51
CA PHE A 83 -9.72 -0.79 -2.39
C PHE A 83 -8.63 -0.63 -1.34
N ALA A 84 -7.35 -0.78 -1.68
CA ALA A 84 -6.32 -0.72 -0.65
C ALA A 84 -6.21 0.66 0.01
N ASN A 85 -6.02 1.75 -0.74
CA ASN A 85 -5.92 3.07 -0.12
C ASN A 85 -7.26 3.54 0.48
N GLY A 86 -8.41 3.26 -0.17
CA GLY A 86 -9.72 3.65 0.35
C GLY A 86 -10.08 2.94 1.65
N LEU A 87 -10.00 1.61 1.68
CA LEU A 87 -10.27 0.82 2.89
C LEU A 87 -9.26 1.13 3.99
N SER A 88 -8.00 1.37 3.64
CA SER A 88 -6.99 1.71 4.65
C SER A 88 -7.13 3.12 5.21
N THR A 89 -7.71 4.06 4.47
CA THR A 89 -8.04 5.38 5.03
C THR A 89 -9.34 5.29 5.83
N TRP A 90 -10.26 4.41 5.45
CA TRP A 90 -11.50 4.16 6.20
C TRP A 90 -11.24 3.48 7.54
N SER A 91 -10.28 2.55 7.62
CA SER A 91 -9.87 1.97 8.90
C SER A 91 -9.44 3.04 9.90
N LEU A 92 -8.83 4.14 9.45
CA LEU A 92 -8.46 5.27 10.30
C LEU A 92 -9.65 5.95 10.98
N MET A 93 -10.91 5.73 10.60
CA MET A 93 -12.03 6.21 11.42
C MET A 93 -12.18 5.43 12.72
N TYR A 94 -11.79 4.15 12.71
CA TYR A 94 -12.06 3.21 13.79
C TYR A 94 -10.82 2.84 14.60
N ILE A 95 -9.63 2.96 14.02
CA ILE A 95 -8.37 2.59 14.67
C ILE A 95 -7.35 3.75 14.69
N PRO A 96 -6.39 3.76 15.63
CA PRO A 96 -5.31 4.73 15.65
C PRO A 96 -4.43 4.64 14.39
N ALA A 97 -3.84 5.77 13.99
CA ALA A 97 -2.97 5.83 12.81
C ALA A 97 -1.75 4.90 12.93
N GLY A 98 -1.21 4.73 14.13
CA GLY A 98 -0.13 3.78 14.41
C GLY A 98 -0.53 2.32 14.14
N LEU A 99 -1.76 1.92 14.50
CA LEU A 99 -2.27 0.57 14.24
C LEU A 99 -2.41 0.34 12.73
N SER A 100 -3.02 1.29 12.03
CA SER A 100 -3.20 1.17 10.58
C SER A 100 -1.86 1.14 9.85
N ALA A 101 -0.87 1.93 10.29
CA ALA A 101 0.48 1.91 9.71
C ALA A 101 1.19 0.58 9.99
N LEU A 102 1.02 0.00 11.17
CA LEU A 102 1.62 -1.29 11.54
C LEU A 102 1.00 -2.46 10.74
N LEU A 103 -0.33 -2.48 10.60
CA LEU A 103 -1.00 -3.43 9.71
C LEU A 103 -0.59 -3.20 8.25
N GLY A 104 -0.36 -1.94 7.87
CA GLY A 104 0.24 -1.55 6.59
C GLY A 104 1.63 -2.15 6.35
N ALA A 105 2.47 -2.21 7.38
CA ALA A 105 3.80 -2.81 7.29
C ALA A 105 3.77 -4.33 7.04
N LEU A 106 2.63 -4.99 7.27
CA LEU A 106 2.43 -6.41 6.98
C LEU A 106 2.09 -6.69 5.51
N TYR A 107 1.95 -5.66 4.66
CA TYR A 107 1.65 -5.84 3.23
C TYR A 107 2.60 -6.83 2.53
N PRO A 108 3.95 -6.71 2.66
CA PRO A 108 4.87 -7.62 1.98
C PRO A 108 4.72 -9.08 2.44
N LEU A 109 4.42 -9.30 3.73
CA LEU A 109 4.16 -10.64 4.27
C LEU A 109 2.92 -11.26 3.63
N SER A 110 1.84 -10.48 3.48
CA SER A 110 0.63 -10.97 2.84
C SER A 110 0.81 -11.24 1.33
N VAL A 111 1.65 -10.48 0.62
CA VAL A 111 2.04 -10.78 -0.77
C VAL A 111 2.69 -12.17 -0.86
N VAL A 112 3.70 -12.41 -0.03
CA VAL A 112 4.43 -13.70 -0.01
C VAL A 112 3.48 -14.85 0.31
N LEU A 113 2.58 -14.67 1.28
CA LEU A 113 1.61 -15.68 1.66
C LEU A 113 0.63 -16.01 0.53
N ILE A 114 0.10 -15.00 -0.16
CA ILE A 114 -0.80 -15.20 -1.30
C ILE A 114 -0.05 -15.85 -2.48
N GLU A 115 1.18 -15.42 -2.78
CA GLU A 115 1.99 -16.08 -3.81
C GLU A 115 2.25 -17.55 -3.49
N PHE A 116 2.52 -17.89 -2.23
CA PHE A 116 2.68 -19.26 -1.79
C PHE A 116 1.39 -20.08 -1.95
N LEU A 117 0.26 -19.58 -1.41
CA LEU A 117 -1.02 -20.30 -1.40
C LEU A 117 -1.61 -20.48 -2.80
N PHE A 118 -1.56 -19.44 -3.65
CA PHE A 118 -2.24 -19.44 -4.95
C PHE A 118 -1.34 -19.82 -6.11
N PHE A 119 -0.04 -19.49 -6.07
CA PHE A 119 0.88 -19.69 -7.20
C PHE A 119 1.88 -20.82 -7.00
N ARG A 120 1.84 -21.54 -5.85
CA ARG A 120 2.67 -22.72 -5.54
C ARG A 120 4.16 -22.54 -5.87
N LYS A 121 4.69 -21.32 -5.72
CA LYS A 121 6.14 -21.07 -5.75
C LYS A 121 6.78 -21.74 -4.52
N LYS A 122 8.10 -22.01 -4.56
CA LYS A 122 8.85 -22.72 -3.50
C LYS A 122 8.37 -22.29 -2.11
N GLY A 123 8.11 -23.28 -1.25
CA GLY A 123 7.50 -23.06 0.07
C GLY A 123 8.23 -22.03 0.92
N PRO A 124 7.53 -21.39 1.88
CA PRO A 124 8.12 -20.34 2.69
C PRO A 124 9.35 -20.90 3.40
N ASP A 125 10.47 -20.22 3.20
CA ASP A 125 11.70 -20.53 3.91
C ASP A 125 11.44 -20.47 5.42
N MET A 126 12.19 -21.23 6.22
CA MET A 126 12.02 -21.25 7.67
C MET A 126 12.16 -19.84 8.26
N LEU A 127 13.02 -19.01 7.65
CA LEU A 127 13.18 -17.58 7.91
C LEU A 127 11.95 -16.72 7.61
N MET A 128 11.20 -17.00 6.54
CA MET A 128 9.96 -16.28 6.23
C MET A 128 8.87 -16.58 7.25
N SER A 129 8.76 -17.84 7.65
CA SER A 129 7.76 -18.28 8.63
C SER A 129 8.02 -17.68 10.01
N THR A 130 9.29 -17.62 10.45
CA THR A 130 9.66 -16.97 11.71
C THR A 130 9.47 -15.46 11.65
N GLY A 131 9.81 -14.80 10.54
CA GLY A 131 9.53 -13.38 10.32
C GLY A 131 8.03 -13.05 10.35
N PHE A 132 7.18 -13.91 9.79
CA PHE A 132 5.72 -13.77 9.83
C PHE A 132 5.19 -13.86 11.27
N ILE A 133 5.61 -14.88 12.02
CA ILE A 133 5.21 -15.06 13.42
C ILE A 133 5.69 -13.87 14.27
N LEU A 134 6.93 -13.42 14.09
CA LEU A 134 7.47 -12.25 14.79
C LEU A 134 6.72 -10.96 14.44
N GLY A 135 6.32 -10.78 13.18
CA GLY A 135 5.51 -9.64 12.76
C GLY A 135 4.14 -9.62 13.45
N ILE A 136 3.43 -10.76 13.46
CA ILE A 136 2.15 -10.90 14.17
C ILE A 136 2.32 -10.68 15.68
N LEU A 137 3.35 -11.26 16.28
CA LEU A 137 3.65 -11.08 17.70
C LEU A 137 3.99 -9.62 18.03
N GLY A 138 4.76 -8.93 17.18
CA GLY A 138 5.05 -7.51 17.34
C GLY A 138 3.78 -6.66 17.33
N VAL A 139 2.84 -6.96 16.43
CA VAL A 139 1.51 -6.31 16.42
C VAL A 139 0.75 -6.62 17.71
N ALA A 140 0.72 -7.88 18.14
CA ALA A 140 0.02 -8.27 19.36
C ALA A 140 0.59 -7.59 20.61
N ILE A 141 1.92 -7.46 20.72
CA ILE A 141 2.60 -6.82 21.86
C ILE A 141 2.32 -5.31 21.91
N VAL A 142 2.48 -4.61 20.78
CA VAL A 142 2.23 -3.15 20.70
C VAL A 142 0.78 -2.82 21.07
N PHE A 143 -0.15 -3.75 20.80
CA PHE A 143 -1.57 -3.54 21.01
C PHE A 143 -2.17 -4.24 22.22
N TYR A 144 -1.39 -4.98 23.00
CA TYR A 144 -1.88 -5.71 24.18
C TYR A 144 -2.62 -4.76 25.17
N GLU A 145 -2.09 -3.56 25.39
CA GLU A 145 -2.71 -2.55 26.27
C GLU A 145 -3.90 -1.82 25.65
N ASN A 146 -3.98 -1.75 24.31
CA ASN A 146 -5.10 -1.08 23.61
C ASN A 146 -6.29 -2.05 23.40
N ILE A 147 -6.03 -3.35 23.28
CA ILE A 147 -7.06 -4.39 23.12
C ILE A 147 -7.91 -4.54 24.38
N SER A 148 -7.32 -4.38 25.57
CA SER A 148 -8.03 -4.54 26.84
C SER A 148 -9.01 -3.41 27.16
N VAL A 149 -8.89 -2.24 26.50
CA VAL A 149 -9.65 -1.03 26.83
C VAL A 149 -10.78 -0.74 25.81
N GLU A 150 -10.66 -1.16 24.54
CA GLU A 150 -11.59 -0.75 23.46
C GLU A 150 -12.03 -1.88 22.50
N LEU A 151 -12.38 -3.07 23.02
CA LEU A 151 -12.97 -4.17 22.23
C LEU A 151 -14.43 -3.88 21.78
N THR A 152 -14.64 -2.75 21.11
CA THR A 152 -15.94 -2.32 20.56
C THR A 152 -16.10 -2.87 19.15
N GLY A 153 -17.33 -3.12 18.69
CA GLY A 153 -17.60 -3.56 17.30
C GLY A 153 -17.02 -2.62 16.24
N ALA A 154 -16.90 -1.33 16.55
CA ALA A 154 -16.21 -0.34 15.73
C ALA A 154 -14.72 -0.67 15.54
N PHE A 155 -14.00 -1.01 16.61
CA PHE A 155 -12.57 -1.35 16.56
C PHE A 155 -12.32 -2.60 15.68
N LEU A 156 -13.14 -3.63 15.83
CA LEU A 156 -13.10 -4.82 14.98
C LEU A 156 -13.33 -4.48 13.51
N SER A 157 -14.30 -3.60 13.22
CA SER A 157 -14.54 -3.15 11.84
C SER A 157 -13.34 -2.43 11.23
N GLY A 158 -12.61 -1.63 12.02
CA GLY A 158 -11.37 -0.98 11.61
C GLY A 158 -10.26 -1.97 11.27
N ILE A 159 -10.08 -3.01 12.08
CA ILE A 159 -9.13 -4.09 11.82
C ILE A 159 -9.50 -4.82 10.53
N SER A 160 -10.78 -5.22 10.38
CA SER A 160 -11.26 -5.90 9.18
C SER A 160 -11.06 -5.07 7.91
N LEU A 161 -11.32 -3.77 7.96
CA LEU A 161 -11.08 -2.84 6.84
C LEU A 161 -9.59 -2.76 6.50
N SER A 162 -8.71 -2.66 7.50
CA SER A 162 -7.27 -2.61 7.29
C SER A 162 -6.70 -3.92 6.73
N LEU A 163 -7.24 -5.07 7.15
CA LEU A 163 -6.89 -6.39 6.59
C LEU A 163 -7.40 -6.53 5.16
N GLY A 164 -8.61 -6.07 4.87
CA GLY A 164 -9.16 -6.02 3.50
C GLY A 164 -8.31 -5.14 2.59
N ALA A 165 -7.83 -4.01 3.10
CA ALA A 165 -6.90 -3.14 2.40
C ALA A 165 -5.57 -3.84 2.07
N MET A 166 -4.99 -4.53 3.07
CA MET A 166 -3.77 -5.32 2.91
C MET A 166 -3.92 -6.40 1.83
N LEU A 167 -5.00 -7.18 1.87
CA LEU A 167 -5.26 -8.23 0.89
C LEU A 167 -5.45 -7.64 -0.52
N SER A 168 -6.17 -6.53 -0.63
CA SER A 168 -6.38 -5.84 -1.92
C SER A 168 -5.08 -5.33 -2.52
N TRP A 169 -4.20 -4.75 -1.69
CA TRP A 169 -2.87 -4.30 -2.12
C TRP A 169 -2.02 -5.47 -2.62
N SER A 170 -2.07 -6.57 -1.90
CA SER A 170 -1.27 -7.76 -2.23
C SER A 170 -1.75 -8.44 -3.50
N MET A 171 -3.06 -8.53 -3.71
CA MET A 171 -3.61 -8.97 -5.00
C MET A 171 -3.16 -8.06 -6.15
N GLY A 172 -3.22 -6.74 -5.97
CA GLY A 172 -2.75 -5.78 -6.98
C GLY A 172 -1.26 -5.92 -7.30
N THR A 173 -0.44 -6.13 -6.27
CA THR A 173 1.00 -6.35 -6.41
C THR A 173 1.30 -7.64 -7.18
N ILE A 174 0.63 -8.73 -6.82
CA ILE A 174 0.79 -10.04 -7.48
C ILE A 174 0.30 -9.99 -8.93
N PHE A 175 -0.77 -9.23 -9.19
CA PHE A 175 -1.25 -9.00 -10.55
C PHE A 175 -0.20 -8.25 -11.38
N ILE A 176 0.46 -7.25 -10.80
CA ILE A 176 1.59 -6.54 -11.43
C ILE A 176 2.76 -7.46 -11.73
N THR A 177 3.13 -8.35 -10.81
CA THR A 177 4.33 -9.19 -10.96
C THR A 177 4.11 -10.37 -11.90
N ASN A 178 2.89 -10.92 -11.95
CA ASN A 178 2.56 -12.05 -12.83
C ASN A 178 2.16 -11.61 -14.25
N ILE A 179 1.64 -10.39 -14.40
CA ILE A 179 1.53 -9.81 -15.72
C ILE A 179 2.93 -9.38 -16.14
N LYS A 180 3.52 -10.10 -17.09
CA LYS A 180 4.59 -9.56 -17.94
C LYS A 180 4.02 -8.35 -18.67
N MET A 181 3.92 -7.23 -17.99
CA MET A 181 3.69 -5.97 -18.65
C MET A 181 5.00 -5.72 -19.39
N GLU A 182 4.97 -5.84 -20.71
CA GLU A 182 5.96 -5.20 -21.58
C GLU A 182 5.80 -3.68 -21.45
N LEU A 183 6.01 -3.16 -20.24
CA LEU A 183 6.19 -1.75 -19.97
C LEU A 183 7.68 -1.50 -20.16
N ASN A 184 7.99 -0.81 -21.25
CA ASN A 184 9.34 -0.37 -21.55
C ASN A 184 9.92 0.33 -20.29
N PRO A 185 11.11 -0.06 -19.77
CA PRO A 185 11.66 0.38 -18.48
C PRO A 185 11.73 1.91 -18.28
N TYR A 186 11.67 2.67 -19.38
CA TYR A 186 11.57 4.14 -19.37
C TYR A 186 10.25 4.71 -18.83
N TYR A 187 9.22 3.88 -18.61
CA TYR A 187 7.91 4.27 -18.06
C TYR A 187 7.67 3.74 -16.64
N SER A 188 8.66 3.08 -16.03
CA SER A 188 8.54 2.46 -14.70
C SER A 188 9.54 3.01 -13.67
N THR A 189 9.99 4.25 -13.82
CA THR A 189 10.75 5.01 -12.80
C THR A 189 10.16 6.41 -12.69
#